data_AF-A0A383AXR8-F1
#
_entry.id   AF-A0A383AXR8-F1
#
_cell.length_a   1.000
_cell.length_b   1.000
_cell.length_c   1.000
_cell.angle_alpha   90.00
_cell.angle_beta   90.00
_cell.angle_gamma   90.00
#
_symmetry.space_group_name_H-M   'P 1'
#
loop_
_entity.id
_entity.type
_entity.pdbx_description
1 polymer ?
#
loop_
_entity_poly.entity_id
_entity_poly.type
_entity_poly.pdbx_seq_one_letter_code
_entity_poly.pdbx_strand_id
1 'polypeptide(L)'
;MFKLIHKRVPSNAKNDILSGLTVALALVPEAVAFALLAGLNPLVGLYAAFTIGLVTSIIGGRPGMISGATGAIAVVIGTLVALHGVEYLFAAVVLTGFIQIVFGLLKMGKFIRLVPHPVFLGFVNGLAIVIFLAQVKQFKI
;
A
#
# COMPACT_ATOMS: atom_id res chain seq x y z
N MET A 1 -0.36 4.33 -28.10
CA MET A 1 0.11 2.94 -28.18
C MET A 1 0.86 2.64 -26.90
N PHE A 2 0.28 1.83 -26.00
CA PHE A 2 0.86 1.55 -24.70
C PHE A 2 2.22 0.85 -24.88
N LYS A 3 3.33 1.55 -24.58
CA LYS A 3 4.62 0.90 -24.31
C LYS A 3 4.51 0.23 -22.94
N LEU A 4 3.81 -0.90 -22.87
CA LEU A 4 3.57 -1.69 -21.65
C LEU A 4 4.86 -2.27 -21.06
N ILE A 5 5.92 -2.33 -21.86
CA ILE A 5 7.23 -2.83 -21.45
C ILE A 5 8.23 -1.72 -21.74
N HIS A 6 8.60 -0.96 -20.71
CA HIS A 6 9.81 -0.16 -20.78
C HIS A 6 10.95 -1.16 -20.94
N LYS A 7 11.55 -1.20 -22.13
CA LYS A 7 12.77 -1.95 -22.45
C LYS A 7 13.89 -1.45 -21.52
N ARG A 8 13.94 -1.98 -20.30
CA ARG A 8 14.98 -1.70 -19.29
C ARG A 8 15.70 -3.00 -19.05
N VAL A 9 16.71 -3.23 -19.89
CA VAL A 9 17.86 -4.03 -19.47
C VAL A 9 18.31 -3.44 -18.12
N PRO A 10 18.47 -4.23 -17.05
CA PRO A 10 18.90 -3.69 -15.77
C PRO A 10 20.28 -3.07 -15.98
N SER A 11 20.37 -1.75 -15.91
CA SER A 11 21.66 -1.05 -15.98
C SER A 11 22.57 -1.49 -14.82
N ASN A 12 22.01 -2.06 -13.74
CA ASN A 12 22.77 -2.53 -12.60
C ASN A 12 22.01 -3.57 -11.74
N ALA A 13 21.93 -4.82 -12.21
CA ALA A 13 21.21 -5.91 -11.53
C ALA A 13 21.64 -6.10 -10.06
N LYS A 14 22.92 -5.90 -9.76
CA LYS A 14 23.45 -5.93 -8.38
C LYS A 14 22.73 -4.93 -7.47
N ASN A 15 22.55 -3.69 -7.94
CA ASN A 15 21.92 -2.64 -7.14
C ASN A 15 20.41 -2.87 -7.00
N ASP A 16 19.75 -3.38 -8.03
CA ASP A 16 18.32 -3.69 -7.99
C ASP A 16 18.04 -4.84 -7.01
N ILE A 17 18.88 -5.89 -7.00
CA ILE A 17 18.76 -7.01 -6.05
C ILE A 17 19.05 -6.53 -4.62
N LEU A 18 20.14 -5.78 -4.42
CA LEU A 18 20.49 -5.28 -3.09
C LEU A 18 19.40 -4.35 -2.53
N SER A 19 18.91 -3.40 -3.33
CA SER A 19 17.83 -2.49 -2.91
C SER A 19 16.52 -3.24 -2.66
N GLY A 20 16.15 -4.19 -3.51
CA GLY A 20 14.99 -5.04 -3.30
C GLY A 20 15.05 -5.84 -2.00
N LEU A 21 16.21 -6.42 -1.69
CA LEU A 21 16.43 -7.17 -0.45
C LEU A 21 16.38 -6.26 0.78
N THR A 22 17.00 -5.08 0.71
CA THR A 22 16.93 -4.07 1.80
C THR A 22 15.49 -3.66 2.08
N VAL A 23 14.72 -3.36 1.03
CA VAL A 23 13.33 -2.92 1.21
C VAL A 23 12.43 -4.07 1.65
N ALA A 24 12.65 -5.30 1.17
CA ALA A 24 11.91 -6.47 1.63
C ALA A 24 12.08 -6.68 3.14
N LEU A 25 13.30 -6.57 3.66
CA LEU A 25 13.57 -6.68 5.11
C LEU A 25 12.90 -5.56 5.91
N ALA A 26 12.83 -4.34 5.36
CA ALA A 26 12.12 -3.23 5.98
C ALA A 26 10.59 -3.41 5.96
N LEU A 27 10.04 -4.00 4.90
CA LEU A 27 8.59 -4.17 4.72
C LEU A 27 7.98 -5.24 5.62
N VAL A 28 8.73 -6.28 6.02
CA VAL A 28 8.21 -7.37 6.87
C VAL A 28 7.62 -6.84 8.19
N PRO A 29 8.38 -6.11 9.03
CA PRO A 29 7.81 -5.56 10.27
C PRO A 29 6.73 -4.51 10.01
N GLU A 30 6.86 -3.72 8.94
CA GLU A 30 5.87 -2.70 8.57
C GLU A 30 4.51 -3.32 8.23
N ALA A 31 4.48 -4.35 7.38
CA ALA A 31 3.27 -5.05 6.98
C ALA A 31 2.57 -5.76 8.14
N VAL A 32 3.36 -6.37 9.04
CA VAL A 32 2.86 -7.00 10.27
C VAL A 32 2.24 -5.94 11.19
N ALA A 33 2.93 -4.83 11.44
CA ALA A 33 2.45 -3.76 12.30
C ALA A 33 1.14 -3.15 11.79
N PHE A 34 1.02 -2.92 10.48
CA PHE A 34 -0.18 -2.36 9.89
C PHE A 34 -1.37 -3.33 9.87
N ALA A 35 -1.13 -4.63 9.68
CA ALA A 35 -2.18 -5.63 9.83
C ALA A 35 -2.72 -5.65 11.27
N LEU A 36 -1.83 -5.62 12.28
CA LEU A 36 -2.23 -5.55 13.68
C LEU A 36 -2.96 -4.25 14.02
N LEU A 37 -2.52 -3.12 13.47
CA LEU A 37 -3.20 -1.82 13.63
C LEU A 37 -4.64 -1.86 13.09
N ALA A 38 -4.86 -2.59 11.99
CA ALA A 38 -6.16 -2.82 11.40
C ALA A 38 -7.00 -3.91 12.09
N GLY A 39 -6.48 -4.56 13.14
CA GLY A 39 -7.16 -5.68 13.81
C GLY A 39 -7.20 -6.98 12.99
N LEU A 40 -6.27 -7.14 12.05
CA LEU A 40 -6.19 -8.30 11.16
C LEU A 40 -5.06 -9.26 11.58
N ASN A 41 -5.16 -10.51 11.12
CA ASN A 41 -4.06 -11.46 11.23
C ASN A 41 -2.82 -10.92 10.47
N PRO A 42 -1.61 -10.93 11.07
CA PRO A 42 -0.36 -10.50 10.42
C PRO A 42 -0.11 -11.08 9.02
N LEU A 43 -0.56 -12.32 8.77
CA LEU A 43 -0.43 -12.97 7.49
C LEU A 43 -1.13 -12.20 6.35
N VAL A 44 -2.25 -11.53 6.64
CA VAL A 44 -2.99 -10.73 5.65
C VAL A 44 -2.11 -9.57 5.15
N GLY A 45 -1.38 -8.91 6.05
CA GLY A 45 -0.45 -7.84 5.69
C GLY A 45 0.71 -8.34 4.84
N LEU A 46 1.31 -9.48 5.22
CA LEU A 46 2.41 -10.09 4.47
C LEU A 46 1.97 -10.56 3.08
N TYR A 47 0.81 -11.20 2.96
CA TYR A 47 0.25 -11.57 1.66
C TYR A 47 -0.04 -10.34 0.81
N ALA A 48 -0.61 -9.27 1.38
CA ALA A 48 -0.86 -8.04 0.66
C ALA A 48 0.44 -7.41 0.13
N ALA A 49 1.47 -7.30 0.97
CA ALA A 49 2.77 -6.76 0.58
C ALA A 49 3.44 -7.60 -0.53
N PHE A 50 3.42 -8.92 -0.40
CA PHE A 50 3.96 -9.83 -1.41
C PHE A 50 3.22 -9.76 -2.74
N THR A 51 1.89 -9.88 -2.73
CA THR A 51 1.07 -9.91 -3.94
C THR A 51 1.11 -8.58 -4.68
N ILE A 52 0.99 -7.45 -3.97
CA ILE A 52 1.06 -6.13 -4.60
C ILE A 52 2.47 -5.86 -5.14
N GLY A 53 3.51 -6.21 -4.40
CA GLY A 53 4.90 -6.07 -4.85
C GLY A 53 5.15 -6.84 -6.15
N LEU A 54 4.70 -8.10 -6.21
CA LEU A 54 4.81 -8.93 -7.41
C LEU A 54 4.03 -8.32 -8.60
N VAL A 55 2.74 -8.01 -8.42
CA VAL A 55 1.89 -7.45 -9.49
C VAL A 55 2.45 -6.13 -10.03
N THR A 56 2.89 -5.23 -9.13
CA THR A 56 3.41 -3.92 -9.52
C THR A 56 4.81 -3.99 -10.11
N SER A 57 5.63 -5.00 -9.78
CA SER A 57 6.91 -5.23 -10.47
C SER A 57 6.74 -5.60 -11.94
N ILE A 58 5.64 -6.28 -12.30
CA ILE A 58 5.36 -6.74 -13.66
C ILE A 58 4.61 -5.67 -14.47
N ILE A 59 3.58 -5.06 -13.87
CA ILE A 59 2.59 -4.21 -14.59
C ILE A 59 2.74 -2.71 -14.20
N GLY A 60 3.55 -2.38 -13.20
CA GLY A 60 3.68 -1.03 -12.67
C GLY A 60 4.23 -0.01 -13.66
N GLY A 61 3.74 1.24 -13.55
CA GLY A 61 4.10 2.32 -14.47
C GLY A 61 5.42 3.04 -14.16
N ARG A 62 5.99 2.85 -12.96
CA ARG A 62 7.20 3.56 -12.50
C ARG A 62 8.21 2.58 -11.88
N PRO A 63 9.27 2.22 -12.62
CA PRO A 63 10.33 1.34 -12.10
C PRO A 63 11.00 1.90 -10.85
N GLY A 64 11.29 1.02 -9.89
CA GLY A 64 11.90 1.36 -8.60
C GLY A 64 10.92 1.85 -7.53
N MET A 65 9.64 2.02 -7.85
CA MET A 65 8.61 2.33 -6.85
C MET A 65 8.08 1.04 -6.21
N ILE A 66 8.18 0.96 -4.88
CA ILE A 66 7.68 -0.17 -4.10
C ILE A 66 6.22 0.07 -3.75
N SER A 67 5.40 -0.94 -3.97
CA SER A 67 3.99 -0.95 -3.57
C SER A 67 3.76 -2.12 -2.60
N GLY A 68 3.13 -1.85 -1.47
CA GLY A 68 2.91 -2.84 -0.42
C GLY A 68 1.84 -2.39 0.58
N ALA A 69 1.87 -2.98 1.78
CA ALA A 69 0.99 -2.59 2.86
C ALA A 69 1.40 -1.22 3.42
N THR A 70 0.45 -0.27 3.51
CA THR A 70 0.72 1.08 4.02
C THR A 70 -0.24 1.43 5.16
N GLY A 71 0.21 2.27 6.09
CA GLY A 71 -0.62 2.75 7.20
C GLY A 71 -1.86 3.52 6.72
N ALA A 72 -1.75 4.22 5.60
CA ALA A 72 -2.86 4.93 4.96
C ALA A 72 -4.06 4.00 4.66
N ILE A 73 -3.80 2.79 4.18
CA ILE A 73 -4.85 1.79 3.91
C ILE A 73 -5.30 1.15 5.24
N ALA A 74 -4.35 0.81 6.12
CA ALA A 74 -4.62 0.14 7.39
C ALA A 74 -5.65 0.86 8.28
N VAL A 75 -5.55 2.20 8.37
CA VAL A 75 -6.48 3.03 9.14
C VAL A 75 -7.91 2.98 8.59
N VAL A 76 -8.07 2.94 7.27
CA VAL A 76 -9.38 2.89 6.63
C VAL A 76 -10.01 1.51 6.79
N ILE A 77 -9.24 0.44 6.52
CA ILE A 77 -9.76 -0.93 6.57
C ILE A 77 -10.12 -1.39 7.98
N GLY A 78 -9.43 -0.89 9.02
CA GLY A 78 -9.73 -1.28 10.40
C GLY A 78 -11.18 -0.99 10.79
N THR A 79 -11.73 0.14 10.33
CA THR A 79 -13.15 0.48 10.56
C THR A 79 -14.10 -0.43 9.79
N LEU A 80 -13.77 -0.78 8.53
CA LEU A 80 -14.57 -1.69 7.72
C LEU A 80 -14.65 -3.07 8.37
N VAL A 81 -13.52 -3.60 8.80
CA VAL A 81 -13.40 -4.92 9.43
C VAL A 81 -14.14 -4.95 10.76
N ALA A 82 -14.00 -3.90 11.58
CA ALA A 82 -14.70 -3.81 12.86
C ALA A 82 -16.23 -3.80 12.71
N LEU A 83 -16.76 -3.27 11.61
CA LEU A 83 -18.20 -3.15 11.39
C LEU A 83 -18.81 -4.32 10.59
N HIS A 84 -18.09 -4.91 9.65
CA HIS A 84 -18.64 -5.87 8.68
C HIS A 84 -17.89 -7.21 8.60
N GLY A 85 -16.75 -7.34 9.30
CA GLY A 85 -15.92 -8.54 9.24
C GLY A 85 -14.84 -8.50 8.15
N VAL A 86 -13.99 -9.53 8.15
CA VAL A 86 -12.79 -9.61 7.29
C VAL A 86 -13.17 -9.99 5.85
N GLU A 87 -14.30 -10.65 5.64
CA GLU A 87 -14.79 -11.04 4.32
C GLU A 87 -15.07 -9.82 3.44
N TYR A 88 -15.62 -8.76 4.04
CA TYR A 88 -15.89 -7.48 3.37
C TYR A 88 -14.61 -6.74 2.98
N LEU A 89 -13.50 -6.94 3.68
CA LEU A 89 -12.20 -6.40 3.28
C LEU A 89 -11.80 -6.96 1.92
N PHE A 90 -11.90 -8.28 1.72
CA PHE A 90 -11.51 -8.89 0.45
C PHE A 90 -12.38 -8.40 -0.71
N ALA A 91 -13.69 -8.28 -0.49
CA ALA A 91 -14.61 -7.69 -1.47
C ALA A 91 -14.23 -6.24 -1.81
N ALA A 92 -13.93 -5.42 -0.79
CA ALA A 92 -13.53 -4.03 -0.97
C ALA A 92 -12.19 -3.89 -1.72
N VAL A 93 -11.22 -4.78 -1.47
CA VAL A 93 -9.93 -4.80 -2.18
C VAL A 93 -10.12 -5.13 -3.66
N VAL A 94 -10.92 -6.15 -3.97
CA VAL A 94 -11.25 -6.50 -5.37
C VAL A 94 -11.94 -5.34 -6.07
N LEU A 95 -12.94 -4.74 -5.44
CA LEU A 95 -13.64 -3.58 -5.97
C LEU A 95 -12.71 -2.38 -6.19
N THR A 96 -11.82 -2.11 -5.23
CA THR A 96 -10.83 -1.04 -5.32
C THR A 96 -9.88 -1.27 -6.50
N GLY A 97 -9.37 -2.49 -6.68
CA GLY A 97 -8.53 -2.86 -7.82
C GLY A 97 -9.25 -2.66 -9.15
N PHE A 98 -10.52 -3.06 -9.24
CA PHE A 98 -11.34 -2.84 -10.42
C PHE A 98 -11.50 -1.34 -10.73
N ILE A 99 -11.84 -0.52 -9.73
CA ILE A 99 -11.95 0.94 -9.87
C ILE A 99 -10.62 1.54 -10.33
N GLN A 100 -9.50 1.12 -9.74
CA GLN A 100 -8.16 1.59 -10.13
C GLN A 100 -7.83 1.26 -11.59
N ILE A 101 -8.16 0.06 -12.07
CA ILE A 101 -7.98 -0.34 -13.47
C ILE A 101 -8.81 0.57 -14.39
N VAL A 102 -10.08 0.81 -14.06
CA VAL A 102 -10.96 1.70 -14.83
C VAL A 102 -10.39 3.12 -14.90
N PHE A 103 -9.93 3.68 -13.77
CA PHE A 103 -9.30 5.00 -13.74
C PHE A 103 -8.00 5.05 -14.56
N GLY A 104 -7.22 3.97 -14.55
CA GLY A 104 -6.03 3.80 -15.38
C GLY A 104 -6.35 3.81 -16.87
N LEU A 105 -7.38 3.06 -17.29
CA LEU A 105 -7.85 3.00 -18.69
C LEU A 105 -8.37 4.35 -19.18
N LEU A 106 -9.11 5.06 -18.33
CA LEU A 106 -9.62 6.41 -18.61
C LEU A 106 -8.56 7.51 -18.49
N LYS A 107 -7.31 7.17 -18.14
CA LYS A 107 -6.18 8.11 -17.96
C LYS A 107 -6.47 9.24 -16.97
N MET A 108 -7.25 8.93 -15.93
CA MET A 108 -7.67 9.89 -14.91
C MET A 108 -6.59 10.21 -13.88
N GLY A 109 -5.43 9.54 -13.93
CA GLY A 109 -4.32 9.77 -12.99
C GLY A 109 -3.80 11.21 -12.95
N LYS A 110 -3.98 12.01 -14.01
CA LYS A 110 -3.58 13.43 -14.03
C LYS A 110 -4.38 14.30 -13.04
N PHE A 111 -5.59 13.88 -12.67
CA PHE A 111 -6.48 14.64 -11.80
C PHE A 111 -6.03 14.63 -10.33
N ILE A 112 -5.10 13.74 -9.94
CA ILE A 112 -4.50 13.79 -8.60
C ILE A 112 -3.83 15.14 -8.31
N ARG A 113 -3.40 15.85 -9.36
CA ARG A 113 -2.81 17.21 -9.25
C ARG A 113 -3.81 18.27 -8.79
N LEU A 114 -5.11 17.99 -8.84
CA LEU A 114 -6.16 18.90 -8.37
C LEU A 114 -6.38 18.82 -6.86
N VAL A 115 -5.85 17.79 -6.19
CA VAL A 115 -5.99 17.65 -4.75
C VAL A 115 -5.16 18.74 -4.06
N PRO A 116 -5.77 19.60 -3.21
CA PRO A 116 -5.06 20.70 -2.58
C PRO A 116 -3.98 20.21 -1.61
N HIS A 117 -2.84 20.90 -1.57
CA HIS A 117 -1.75 20.60 -0.63
C HIS A 117 -2.19 20.54 0.85
N PRO A 118 -3.09 21.42 1.35
CA PRO A 118 -3.59 21.33 2.73
C PRO A 118 -4.31 20.01 3.03
N VAL A 119 -4.98 19.39 2.06
CA VAL A 119 -5.67 18.11 2.23
C VAL A 119 -4.65 16.99 2.44
N PHE A 120 -3.57 16.97 1.66
CA PHE A 120 -2.48 16.01 1.85
C PHE A 120 -1.82 16.17 3.23
N LEU A 121 -1.51 17.40 3.65
CA LEU A 121 -0.93 17.64 4.97
C LEU A 121 -1.86 17.21 6.09
N GLY A 122 -3.15 17.54 6.01
CA GLY A 122 -4.15 17.11 7.00
C GLY A 122 -4.25 15.59 7.09
N PHE A 123 -4.28 14.91 5.94
CA PHE A 123 -4.30 13.44 5.88
C PHE A 123 -3.05 12.81 6.51
N VAL A 124 -1.85 13.27 6.15
CA VAL A 124 -0.59 12.72 6.70
C VAL A 124 -0.46 12.99 8.20
N ASN A 125 -0.81 14.19 8.67
CA ASN A 125 -0.79 14.52 10.10
C ASN A 125 -1.81 13.67 10.88
N GLY A 126 -3.03 13.53 10.35
CA GLY A 126 -4.06 12.67 10.95
C GLY A 126 -3.61 11.20 11.03
N LEU A 127 -3.02 10.69 9.94
CA LEU A 127 -2.45 9.34 9.91
C LEU A 127 -1.38 9.14 10.98
N ALA A 128 -0.45 10.09 11.13
CA ALA A 128 0.60 10.02 12.15
C ALA A 128 0.02 9.98 13.57
N ILE A 129 -0.99 10.81 13.86
CA ILE A 129 -1.68 10.83 15.15
C ILE A 129 -2.39 9.50 15.41
N VAL A 130 -3.10 8.94 14.42
CA VAL A 130 -3.80 7.66 14.56
C VAL A 130 -2.81 6.52 14.83
N ILE A 131 -1.69 6.47 14.11
CA ILE A 131 -0.64 5.47 14.34
C ILE A 131 -0.08 5.61 15.77
N PHE A 132 0.23 6.83 16.21
CA PHE A 132 0.73 7.09 17.55
C PHE A 132 -0.25 6.64 18.64
N LEU A 133 -1.52 7.03 18.54
CA LEU A 133 -2.57 6.65 19.49
C LEU A 133 -2.80 5.14 19.53
N ALA A 134 -2.66 4.44 18.39
CA ALA A 134 -2.73 2.99 18.35
C ALA A 134 -1.62 2.32 19.18
N GLN A 135 -0.42 2.92 19.23
CA GLN A 135 0.70 2.40 20.02
C GLN A 135 0.57 2.67 21.52
N VAL A 136 0.00 3.82 21.93
CA VAL A 136 -0.12 4.18 23.36
C VAL A 136 -0.82 3.09 24.19
N LYS A 137 -1.79 2.37 23.59
CA LYS A 137 -2.50 1.27 24.27
C LYS A 137 -1.58 0.09 24.64
N GLN A 138 -0.51 -0.14 23.89
CA GLN A 138 0.44 -1.24 24.11
C GLN A 138 1.37 -0.99 25.31
N PHE A 139 1.47 0.26 25.77
CA PHE A 139 2.30 0.64 26.93
C PHE A 139 1.52 0.63 28.25
N LYS A 140 0.21 0.34 28.23
CA LYS A 140 -0.58 0.20 29.45
C LYS A 140 -0.31 -1.19 30.05
N ILE A 141 0.19 -1.19 31.28
CA ILE A 141 0.42 -2.38 32.12
C ILE A 141 -0.92 -2.96 32.57
#